data_AF-A0A0Q6Z1U3-F1
#
_entry.id   AF-A0A0Q6Z1U3-F1
#
_cell.length_a   1.000
_cell.length_b   1.000
_cell.length_c   1.000
_cell.angle_alpha   90.00
_cell.angle_beta   90.00
_cell.angle_gamma   90.00
#
_symmetry.space_group_name_H-M   'P 1'
#
loop_
_entity.id
_entity.type
_entity.pdbx_description
1 polymer ?
#
loop_
_entity_poly.entity_id
_entity_poly.type
_entity_poly.pdbx_seq_one_letter_code
_entity_poly.pdbx_strand_id
1 'polypeptide(L)'
;MNARVVDLAGTPYCAITLSVRDGIWCLVDAIDYPWLAANTWNVSYGSRTRWQLYAKRNIGRDRATVRMHREIMMRAEPLSIEEAATLHVDHINGQTLDNRRVNLRWATRSENARNTRPRERIPSLDMIVGRLLAGHSHAPMMADVPF
;
A
#
# COMPACT_ATOMS: atom_id res chain seq x y z
N MET A 1 -6.81 3.73 -22.68
CA MET A 1 -5.85 4.77 -22.25
C MET A 1 -4.91 4.12 -21.25
N ASN A 2 -3.68 3.79 -21.65
CA ASN A 2 -2.69 3.20 -20.74
C ASN A 2 -2.34 4.27 -19.69
N ALA A 3 -2.72 4.04 -18.44
CA ALA A 3 -2.25 4.85 -17.32
C ALA A 3 -0.72 4.85 -17.36
N ARG A 4 -0.12 6.00 -17.69
CA ARG A 4 1.33 6.16 -17.57
C ARG A 4 1.64 5.99 -16.09
N VAL A 5 2.23 4.85 -15.73
CA VAL A 5 2.80 4.64 -14.40
C VAL A 5 3.79 5.78 -14.20
N VAL A 6 3.54 6.62 -13.20
CA VAL A 6 4.44 7.72 -12.84
C VAL A 6 5.80 7.12 -12.52
N ASP A 7 6.87 7.71 -13.07
CA ASP A 7 8.22 7.24 -12.78
C ASP A 7 8.55 7.54 -11.31
N LEU A 8 8.77 6.47 -10.55
CA LEU A 8 9.12 6.51 -9.13
C LEU A 8 10.61 6.14 -8.91
N ALA A 9 11.40 6.01 -9.98
CA ALA A 9 12.82 5.73 -9.87
C ALA A 9 13.53 6.78 -9.01
N GLY A 10 14.41 6.32 -8.10
CA GLY A 10 15.15 7.20 -7.19
C GLY A 10 14.33 7.78 -6.03
N THR A 11 13.05 7.43 -5.90
CA THR A 11 12.21 7.82 -4.75
C THR A 11 12.20 6.73 -3.68
N PRO A 12 11.87 7.03 -2.42
CA PRO A 12 11.68 6.00 -1.38
C PRO A 12 10.37 5.20 -1.56
N TYR A 13 9.72 5.30 -2.71
CA TYR A 13 8.45 4.62 -3.01
C TYR A 13 8.56 3.82 -4.31
N CYS A 14 7.78 2.77 -4.42
CA CYS A 14 7.71 1.95 -5.63
C CYS A 14 6.26 1.60 -5.97
N ALA A 15 6.01 1.31 -7.24
CA ALA A 15 4.73 0.79 -7.73
C ALA A 15 4.83 -0.71 -7.99
N ILE A 16 3.80 -1.46 -7.59
CA ILE A 16 3.63 -2.87 -7.97
C ILE A 16 2.36 -2.98 -8.80
N THR A 17 2.49 -3.49 -10.03
CA THR A 17 1.34 -3.76 -10.90
C THR A 17 0.56 -4.99 -10.39
N LEU A 18 -0.75 -4.84 -10.23
CA LEU A 18 -1.67 -5.88 -9.77
C LEU A 18 -2.54 -6.45 -10.89
N SER A 19 -2.84 -5.65 -11.92
CA SER A 19 -3.50 -6.09 -13.15
C SER A 19 -3.03 -5.22 -14.30
N VAL A 20 -2.32 -5.82 -15.26
CA VAL A 20 -1.87 -5.14 -16.48
C VAL A 20 -3.08 -4.75 -17.33
N ARG A 21 -4.03 -5.68 -17.52
CA ARG A 21 -5.24 -5.47 -18.34
C ARG A 21 -6.07 -4.29 -17.85
N ASP A 22 -6.24 -4.18 -16.54
CA ASP A 22 -7.12 -3.18 -15.93
C ASP A 22 -6.35 -1.93 -15.48
N GLY A 23 -5.02 -1.89 -15.68
CA GLY A 23 -4.16 -0.77 -15.27
C GLY A 23 -4.11 -0.56 -13.76
N ILE A 24 -4.31 -1.61 -12.96
CA ILE A 24 -4.37 -1.52 -11.50
C ILE A 24 -2.98 -1.77 -10.91
N TRP A 25 -2.55 -0.89 -10.02
CA TRP A 25 -1.27 -0.95 -9.32
C TRP A 25 -1.44 -0.46 -7.87
N CYS A 26 -0.45 -0.73 -7.02
CA CYS A 26 -0.41 -0.20 -5.66
C CYS A 26 0.94 0.46 -5.34
N LEU A 27 0.92 1.40 -4.40
CA LEU A 27 2.09 2.12 -3.90
C LEU A 27 2.63 1.43 -2.64
N VAL A 28 3.94 1.24 -2.56
CA VAL A 28 4.65 0.65 -1.41
C VAL A 28 5.91 1.45 -1.10
N ASP A 29 6.47 1.26 0.10
CA ASP A 29 7.80 1.80 0.40
C ASP A 29 8.89 0.99 -0.31
N ALA A 30 9.96 1.66 -0.72
CA ALA A 30 11.06 1.03 -1.44
C ALA A 30 11.73 -0.10 -0.63
N ILE A 31 11.74 0.00 0.70
CA ILE A 31 12.28 -1.05 1.59
C ILE A 31 11.46 -2.35 1.53
N ASP A 32 10.16 -2.26 1.21
CA ASP A 32 9.28 -3.43 1.11
C ASP A 32 9.23 -4.03 -0.29
N TYR A 33 9.63 -3.25 -1.29
CA TYR A 33 9.53 -3.62 -2.69
C TYR A 33 10.23 -4.96 -3.02
N PRO A 34 11.50 -5.23 -2.62
CA PRO A 34 12.20 -6.43 -3.06
C PRO A 34 11.47 -7.74 -2.70
N TRP A 35 10.98 -7.84 -1.47
CA TRP A 35 10.29 -9.05 -1.02
C TRP A 35 8.83 -9.10 -1.48
N LEU A 36 8.18 -7.95 -1.69
CA LEU A 36 6.84 -7.90 -2.27
C LEU A 36 6.84 -8.30 -3.74
N ALA A 37 7.79 -7.78 -4.52
CA ALA A 37 7.91 -8.02 -5.97
C ALA A 37 8.35 -9.45 -6.31
N ALA A 38 8.97 -10.16 -5.36
CA ALA A 38 9.25 -11.59 -5.49
C ALA A 38 7.98 -12.47 -5.53
N ASN A 39 6.80 -11.90 -5.29
CA ASN A 39 5.52 -12.61 -5.27
C ASN A 39 4.57 -12.09 -6.35
N THR A 40 3.69 -12.97 -6.84
CA THR A 40 2.61 -12.58 -7.74
C THR A 40 1.38 -12.11 -6.95
N TRP A 41 0.97 -10.88 -7.21
CA TRP A 41 -0.20 -10.26 -6.59
C TRP A 41 -1.36 -10.11 -7.58
N ASN A 42 -2.58 -10.17 -7.06
CA ASN A 42 -3.82 -9.94 -7.78
C ASN A 42 -4.71 -8.95 -7.02
N VAL A 43 -5.78 -8.51 -7.66
CA VAL A 43 -6.75 -7.58 -7.05
C VAL A 43 -7.91 -8.36 -6.41
N SER A 44 -8.43 -7.86 -5.31
CA SER A 44 -9.72 -8.25 -4.73
C SER A 44 -10.56 -7.03 -4.40
N TYR A 45 -11.87 -7.15 -4.57
CA TYR A 45 -12.82 -6.11 -4.19
C TYR A 45 -13.09 -6.15 -2.68
N GLY A 46 -13.23 -4.98 -2.08
CA GLY A 46 -13.68 -4.84 -0.70
C GLY A 46 -15.11 -5.34 -0.53
N SER A 47 -15.39 -6.02 0.57
CA SER A 47 -16.74 -6.50 0.89
C SER A 47 -17.68 -5.38 1.37
N ARG A 48 -17.12 -4.30 1.92
CA ARG A 48 -17.88 -3.16 2.46
C ARG A 48 -18.24 -2.14 1.40
N THR A 49 -17.34 -1.91 0.44
CA THR A 49 -17.56 -0.95 -0.63
C THR A 49 -16.98 -1.48 -1.94
N ARG A 50 -17.77 -1.39 -3.01
CA ARG A 50 -17.42 -1.97 -4.32
C ARG A 50 -16.23 -1.30 -5.02
N TRP A 51 -15.84 -0.11 -4.56
CA TRP A 51 -14.74 0.66 -5.15
C TRP A 51 -13.40 0.38 -4.45
N GLN A 52 -13.40 -0.19 -3.25
CA GLN A 52 -12.17 -0.57 -2.57
C GLN A 52 -11.54 -1.77 -3.26
N LEU A 53 -10.25 -1.65 -3.54
CA LEU A 53 -9.44 -2.69 -4.16
C LEU A 53 -8.27 -3.00 -3.23
N TYR A 54 -8.00 -4.29 -3.02
CA TYR A 54 -6.89 -4.74 -2.19
C TYR A 54 -5.97 -5.63 -3.01
N ALA A 55 -4.67 -5.39 -2.88
CA ALA A 55 -3.64 -6.32 -3.31
C ALA A 55 -3.71 -7.59 -2.44
N LYS A 56 -3.92 -8.72 -3.09
CA LYS A 56 -3.97 -10.04 -2.44
C LYS A 56 -3.16 -11.08 -3.20
N ARG A 57 -2.78 -12.14 -2.50
CA ARG A 57 -2.30 -13.38 -3.10
C ARG A 57 -2.86 -14.56 -2.32
N ASN A 58 -2.77 -15.75 -2.91
CA ASN A 58 -3.16 -16.98 -2.24
C ASN A 58 -1.89 -17.75 -1.90
N ILE A 59 -1.80 -18.28 -0.69
CA ILE A 59 -0.67 -19.07 -0.19
C ILE A 59 -1.15 -20.46 0.22
N GLY A 60 -0.22 -21.42 0.31
CA GLY A 60 -0.52 -22.77 0.79
C GLY A 60 -1.36 -23.62 -0.17
N ARG A 61 -1.56 -24.88 0.19
CA ARG A 61 -2.39 -25.85 -0.57
C ARG A 61 -3.88 -25.51 -0.48
N ASP A 62 -4.31 -24.96 0.65
CA ASP A 62 -5.68 -24.52 0.91
C ASP A 62 -6.03 -23.19 0.21
N ARG A 63 -5.05 -22.56 -0.45
CA ARG A 63 -5.19 -21.27 -1.14
C ARG A 63 -5.66 -20.15 -0.22
N ALA A 64 -5.23 -20.17 1.05
CA ALA A 64 -5.49 -19.11 2.01
C ALA A 64 -5.16 -17.74 1.42
N THR A 65 -6.09 -16.78 1.54
CA THR A 65 -5.90 -15.43 1.00
C THR A 65 -5.14 -14.57 1.99
N VAL A 66 -4.04 -13.98 1.56
CA VAL A 66 -3.29 -12.96 2.30
C VAL A 66 -3.37 -11.62 1.57
N ARG A 67 -3.43 -10.53 2.34
CA ARG A 67 -3.47 -9.16 1.82
C ARG A 67 -2.13 -8.47 2.05
N MET A 68 -1.68 -7.72 1.05
CA MET A 68 -0.36 -7.08 1.03
C MET A 68 -0.12 -6.20 2.27
N HIS A 69 -1.07 -5.30 2.58
CA HIS A 69 -0.97 -4.41 3.74
C HIS A 69 -0.75 -5.18 5.06
N ARG A 70 -1.33 -6.38 5.21
CA ARG A 70 -1.20 -7.17 6.42
C ARG A 70 0.17 -7.83 6.51
N GLU A 71 0.71 -8.28 5.38
CA GLU A 71 2.09 -8.78 5.31
C GLU A 71 3.13 -7.69 5.60
N ILE A 72 2.88 -6.46 5.15
CA ILE A 72 3.75 -5.31 5.45
C ILE A 72 3.70 -5.01 6.95
N MET A 73 2.51 -4.86 7.55
CA MET A 73 2.39 -4.58 8.98
C MET A 73 2.98 -5.68 9.86
N MET A 74 2.75 -6.96 9.54
CA MET A 74 3.34 -8.06 10.31
C MET A 74 4.88 -8.07 10.28
N ARG A 75 5.50 -7.52 9.22
CA ARG A 75 6.96 -7.40 9.13
C ARG A 75 7.48 -6.11 9.76
N ALA A 76 6.77 -5.00 9.62
CA ALA A 76 7.18 -3.69 10.13
C ALA A 76 6.95 -3.55 11.63
N GLU A 77 5.81 -4.04 12.13
CA GLU A 77 5.37 -3.98 13.52
C GLU A 77 4.79 -5.35 13.92
N PRO A 78 5.67 -6.35 14.15
CA PRO A 78 5.24 -7.71 14.46
C PRO A 78 4.47 -7.75 15.78
N LEU A 79 3.36 -8.49 15.76
CA LEU A 79 2.55 -8.82 16.93
C LEU A 79 2.57 -10.33 17.15
N SER A 80 2.23 -10.77 18.36
CA SER A 80 1.94 -12.18 18.59
C SER A 80 0.78 -12.64 17.70
N ILE A 81 0.70 -13.95 17.45
CA ILE A 81 -0.36 -14.55 16.63
C ILE A 81 -1.74 -14.21 17.21
N GLU A 82 -1.86 -14.23 18.54
CA GLU A 82 -3.09 -13.95 19.27
C GLU A 82 -3.53 -12.49 19.11
N GLU A 83 -2.61 -11.54 19.31
CA GLU A 83 -2.90 -10.12 19.13
C GLU A 83 -3.28 -9.82 17.68
N ALA A 84 -2.48 -10.29 16.72
CA ALA A 84 -2.74 -10.09 15.30
C ALA A 84 -4.09 -10.66 14.87
N ALA A 85 -4.52 -11.79 15.43
CA ALA A 85 -5.81 -12.41 15.12
C ALA A 85 -7.02 -11.54 15.51
N THR A 86 -6.87 -10.69 16.54
CA THR A 86 -7.94 -9.78 17.01
C THR A 86 -7.95 -8.42 16.32
N LEU A 87 -6.84 -8.05 15.67
CA LEU A 87 -6.64 -6.74 15.06
C LEU A 87 -6.79 -6.76 13.52
N HIS A 88 -7.27 -5.63 13.00
CA HIS A 88 -7.27 -5.31 11.59
C HIS A 88 -6.06 -4.44 11.24
N VAL A 89 -5.68 -4.45 9.96
CA VAL A 89 -4.76 -3.45 9.42
C VAL A 89 -5.59 -2.47 8.62
N ASP A 90 -5.59 -1.21 9.08
CA ASP A 90 -6.40 -0.12 8.55
C ASP A 90 -5.54 0.83 7.72
N HIS A 91 -6.12 1.37 6.64
CA HIS A 91 -5.49 2.38 5.78
C HIS A 91 -5.88 3.77 6.29
N ILE A 92 -4.93 4.50 6.90
CA ILE A 92 -5.17 5.78 7.58
C ILE A 92 -5.80 6.83 6.66
N ASN A 93 -5.47 6.83 5.37
CA ASN A 93 -6.05 7.73 4.36
C ASN A 93 -7.25 7.12 3.59
N GLY A 94 -7.61 5.86 3.85
CA GLY A 94 -8.71 5.14 3.23
C GLY A 94 -8.42 4.63 1.80
N GLN A 95 -7.26 4.97 1.24
CA GLN A 95 -6.80 4.47 -0.05
C GLN A 95 -6.17 3.08 0.14
N THR A 96 -6.92 2.05 -0.22
CA THR A 96 -6.57 0.64 0.05
C THR A 96 -5.42 0.11 -0.80
N LEU A 97 -5.02 0.84 -1.85
CA LEU A 97 -3.85 0.56 -2.68
C LEU A 97 -2.63 1.41 -2.30
N ASP A 98 -2.72 2.28 -1.30
CA ASP A 98 -1.57 2.96 -0.70
C ASP A 98 -1.06 2.13 0.48
N ASN A 99 -0.17 1.19 0.21
CA ASN A 99 0.34 0.21 1.16
C ASN A 99 1.66 0.66 1.82
N ARG A 100 2.02 1.94 1.75
CA ARG A 100 3.17 2.48 2.49
C ARG A 100 2.92 2.34 3.98
N ARG A 101 3.94 1.99 4.75
CA ARG A 101 3.89 1.77 6.20
C ARG A 101 3.28 2.94 6.95
N VAL A 102 3.64 4.18 6.57
CA VAL A 102 3.09 5.42 7.16
C VAL A 102 1.57 5.56 7.02
N ASN A 103 0.96 4.83 6.07
CA ASN A 103 -0.47 4.82 5.84
C ASN A 103 -1.17 3.60 6.46
N LEU A 104 -0.44 2.68 7.08
CA LEU A 104 -0.98 1.48 7.68
C LEU A 104 -0.94 1.59 9.21
N ARG A 105 -1.92 0.97 9.87
CA ARG A 105 -1.91 0.83 11.33
C ARG A 105 -2.63 -0.43 11.77
N TRP A 106 -2.23 -0.97 12.91
CA TRP A 106 -3.07 -1.89 13.65
C TRP A 106 -4.28 -1.14 14.21
N ALA A 107 -5.46 -1.72 14.05
CA ALA A 107 -6.71 -1.11 14.47
C ALA A 107 -7.68 -2.17 14.98
N THR A 108 -8.38 -1.86 16.06
CA THR A 108 -9.56 -2.60 16.47
C THR A 108 -10.65 -2.51 15.41
N ARG A 109 -11.63 -3.42 15.46
CA ARG A 109 -12.80 -3.37 14.59
C ARG A 109 -13.52 -2.02 14.64
N SER A 110 -13.64 -1.43 15.83
CA SER A 110 -14.31 -0.14 16.06
C SER A 110 -13.51 1.02 15.47
N GLU A 111 -12.19 1.03 15.63
CA GLU A 111 -11.32 2.05 15.02
C GLU A 111 -11.37 2.00 13.50
N ASN A 112 -11.23 0.81 12.92
CA ASN A 112 -11.33 0.61 11.47
C ASN A 112 -12.72 1.02 10.95
N ALA A 113 -13.80 0.73 11.69
CA ALA A 113 -15.15 1.14 11.30
C ALA A 113 -15.31 2.67 11.31
N ARG A 114 -14.76 3.36 12.32
CA ARG A 114 -14.77 4.83 12.40
C ARG A 114 -13.98 5.50 11.28
N ASN A 115 -13.00 4.82 10.70
CA ASN A 115 -12.23 5.34 9.56
C ASN A 115 -12.97 5.25 8.21
N THR A 116 -14.21 4.75 8.20
CA THR A 116 -15.04 4.72 7.00
C THR A 116 -15.40 6.15 6.58
N ARG A 117 -15.15 6.47 5.31
CA ARG A 117 -15.48 7.79 4.72
C ARG A 117 -15.98 7.65 3.28
N PRO A 118 -16.74 8.64 2.77
CA PRO A 118 -17.18 8.68 1.38
C PRO A 118 -16.00 8.63 0.40
N ARG A 119 -16.23 8.05 -0.79
CA ARG A 119 -15.19 7.84 -1.81
C ARG A 119 -14.53 9.16 -2.22
N GLU A 120 -15.28 10.25 -2.24
CA GLU A 120 -14.87 11.58 -2.66
C GLU A 120 -13.81 12.18 -1.73
N ARG A 121 -13.79 11.76 -0.46
CA ARG A 121 -12.81 12.22 0.53
C ARG A 121 -11.51 11.43 0.50
N ILE A 122 -11.45 10.37 -0.29
CA ILE A 122 -10.28 9.48 -0.35
C ILE A 122 -9.41 9.88 -1.54
N PRO A 123 -8.15 10.26 -1.29
CA PRO A 123 -7.26 10.67 -2.36
C PRO A 123 -6.98 9.50 -3.31
N SER A 124 -6.89 9.77 -4.62
CA SER A 124 -6.40 8.78 -5.58
C SER A 124 -4.91 8.52 -5.38
N LEU A 125 -4.43 7.37 -5.87
CA LEU A 125 -2.99 7.10 -5.90
C LEU A 125 -2.21 8.19 -6.66
N ASP A 126 -2.73 8.67 -7.78
CA ASP A 126 -2.10 9.74 -8.55
C ASP A 126 -1.95 11.03 -7.74
N MET A 127 -2.98 11.41 -6.97
CA MET A 127 -2.91 12.57 -6.08
C MET A 127 -1.90 12.37 -4.95
N ILE A 128 -1.81 11.16 -4.39
CA ILE A 128 -0.85 10.82 -3.34
C ILE A 128 0.57 10.92 -3.92
N VAL A 129 0.85 10.25 -5.03
CA VAL A 129 2.16 10.27 -5.68
C VAL A 129 2.55 11.69 -6.08
N GLY A 130 1.65 12.47 -6.66
CA GLY A 130 1.93 13.87 -7.01
C GLY A 130 2.37 14.71 -5.80
N ARG A 131 1.73 14.52 -4.64
CA ARG A 131 2.13 15.20 -3.39
C ARG A 131 3.48 14.72 -2.88
N LEU A 132 3.77 13.43 -2.98
CA LEU A 132 5.04 12.87 -2.55
C LEU A 132 6.19 13.41 -3.40
N LEU A 133 6.05 13.39 -4.72
CA LEU A 133 7.08 13.88 -5.63
C LEU A 133 7.34 15.38 -5.44
N ALA A 134 6.28 16.19 -5.26
CA ALA A 134 6.43 17.61 -4.96
C ALA A 134 7.21 17.87 -3.67
N GLY A 135 7.07 17.00 -2.66
CA GLY A 135 7.85 17.07 -1.41
C GLY A 135 9.30 16.58 -1.53
N HIS A 136 9.64 15.74 -2.52
CA HIS A 136 11.01 15.24 -2.74
C HIS A 136 11.86 16.20 -3.57
N SER A 137 11.24 17.06 -4.40
CA SER A 137 11.92 18.10 -5.17
C SER A 137 12.56 19.22 -4.32
N HIS A 138 12.58 19.08 -2.99
CA HIS A 138 13.22 20.01 -2.05
C HIS A 138 14.35 19.37 -1.22
N ALA A 139 14.78 18.15 -1.53
CA ALA A 139 16.03 17.64 -0.97
C ALA A 139 17.20 18.50 -1.52
N PRO A 140 18.08 19.07 -0.68
CA PRO A 140 19.22 19.81 -1.17
C PRO A 140 20.07 18.85 -2.01
N MET A 141 20.45 19.28 -3.22
CA MET A 141 21.48 18.61 -4.01
C MET A 141 22.63 18.29 -3.06
N MET A 142 23.01 17.01 -3.01
CA MET A 142 24.19 16.55 -2.28
C MET A 142 25.34 17.48 -2.62
N ALA A 143 25.71 18.34 -1.66
CA ALA A 143 26.91 19.15 -1.79
C ALA A 143 28.07 18.16 -1.78
N ASP A 144 28.86 18.16 -2.86
CA ASP A 144 30.10 17.40 -2.94
C ASP A 144 30.91 17.69 -1.67
N VAL A 145 31.13 16.65 -0.85
CA VAL A 145 32.01 16.74 0.30
C VAL A 145 33.43 16.81 -0.26
N PRO A 146 34.16 17.93 -0.11
CA PRO A 146 35.54 17.98 -0.55
C PRO A 146 36.36 17.06 0.37
N PHE A 147 37.03 16.11 -0.26
CA PHE A 147 38.03 15.24 0.35
C PHE A 147 39.29 16.03 0.75
#